data_AF-A0A7C1KM08-F1
#
_entry.id   AF-A0A7C1KM08-F1
#
_cell.length_a   1.000
_cell.length_b   1.000
_cell.length_c   1.000
_cell.angle_alpha   90.00
_cell.angle_beta   90.00
_cell.angle_gamma   90.00
#
_symmetry.space_group_name_H-M   'P 1'
#
loop_
_entity.id
_entity.type
_entity.pdbx_description
1 polymer ?
#
loop_
_entity_poly.entity_id
_entity_poly.type
_entity_poly.pdbx_seq_one_letter_code
_entity_poly.pdbx_strand_id
1 'polypeptide(L)'
;MNAIILTWKSSLRDLLTIYETKRGSLITFFPKLFLFFVLLNILCYWWAMFTAFPHYIHGSEGTHYFLLQFPVGFLGAIFDSFSLFVTILIIRRALKSRSSSEYIAHLSLDLVIALVATCWVLFVFSFSGWIIGLFEANPEFLSVRNEAYEQRIVGAVVSPSENKRNIYFGVIMGISACLPTFVHISMFVRSGFRVLTGLKKVTIEE
;
A
#
# COMPACT_ATOMS: atom_id res chain seq x y z
N MET A 1 13.06 25.04 7.11
CA MET A 1 11.83 24.22 7.08
C MET A 1 10.76 24.78 6.13
N ASN A 2 10.38 26.06 6.23
CA ASN A 2 9.36 26.65 5.34
C ASN A 2 9.66 26.52 3.84
N ALA A 3 10.91 26.77 3.40
CA ALA A 3 11.29 26.61 1.99
C ALA A 3 11.14 25.17 1.45
N ILE A 4 11.41 24.16 2.29
CA ILE A 4 11.23 22.74 1.94
C ILE A 4 9.74 22.45 1.77
N ILE A 5 8.91 22.91 2.70
CA ILE A 5 7.46 22.71 2.67
C ILE A 5 6.85 23.40 1.44
N LEU A 6 7.27 24.62 1.10
CA LEU A 6 6.79 25.32 -0.10
C LEU A 6 7.19 24.58 -1.39
N THR A 7 8.43 24.11 -1.47
CA THR A 7 8.92 23.31 -2.61
C THR A 7 8.18 21.99 -2.74
N TRP A 8 7.88 21.35 -1.60
CA TRP A 8 7.11 20.12 -1.56
C TRP A 8 5.65 20.35 -1.98
N LYS A 9 5.02 21.41 -1.47
CA LYS A 9 3.66 21.83 -1.85
C LYS A 9 3.56 22.12 -3.35
N SER A 10 4.57 22.77 -3.95
CA SER A 10 4.65 22.97 -5.40
C SER A 10 4.75 21.64 -6.15
N SER A 11 5.65 20.74 -5.74
CA SER A 11 5.83 19.44 -6.41
C SER A 11 4.57 18.57 -6.33
N LEU A 12 3.86 18.63 -5.20
CA LEU A 12 2.61 17.91 -4.99
C LEU A 12 1.47 18.50 -5.84
N ARG A 13 1.45 19.82 -6.02
CA ARG A 13 0.52 20.50 -6.94
C ARG A 13 0.77 20.07 -8.38
N ASP A 14 2.02 20.04 -8.82
CA ASP A 14 2.38 19.59 -10.18
C ASP A 14 1.93 18.14 -10.41
N LEU A 15 2.14 17.26 -9.43
CA LEU A 15 1.65 15.87 -9.49
C LEU A 15 0.13 15.80 -9.62
N LEU A 16 -0.60 16.56 -8.79
CA LEU A 16 -2.06 16.58 -8.84
C LEU A 16 -2.55 17.08 -10.20
N THR A 17 -1.94 18.13 -10.75
CA THR A 17 -2.27 18.65 -12.09
C THR A 17 -1.99 17.62 -13.17
N ILE A 18 -0.86 16.90 -13.11
CA ILE A 18 -0.56 15.81 -14.06
C ILE A 18 -1.62 14.71 -13.96
N TYR A 19 -1.99 14.31 -12.74
CA TYR A 19 -3.03 13.31 -12.53
C TYR A 19 -4.37 13.78 -13.12
N GLU A 20 -4.83 14.98 -12.79
CA GLU A 20 -6.10 15.51 -13.28
C GLU A 20 -6.16 15.66 -14.79
N THR A 21 -5.06 16.10 -15.42
CA THR A 21 -4.99 16.29 -16.88
C THR A 21 -4.89 14.98 -17.64
N LYS A 22 -4.14 13.99 -17.13
CA LYS A 22 -3.89 12.72 -17.83
C LYS A 22 -4.87 11.58 -17.50
N ARG A 23 -5.58 11.63 -16.36
CA ARG A 23 -6.47 10.54 -15.92
C ARG A 23 -7.57 10.22 -16.93
N GLY A 24 -8.15 11.24 -17.56
CA GLY A 24 -9.33 11.10 -18.40
C GLY A 24 -10.60 10.74 -17.62
N SER A 25 -11.53 10.05 -18.28
CA SER A 25 -12.83 9.63 -17.70
C SER A 25 -12.66 8.59 -16.59
N LEU A 26 -13.38 8.76 -15.48
CA LEU A 26 -13.36 7.81 -14.36
C LEU A 26 -13.85 6.42 -14.76
N ILE A 27 -14.78 6.34 -15.72
CA ILE A 27 -15.38 5.07 -16.16
C ILE A 27 -14.33 4.18 -16.84
N THR A 28 -13.39 4.77 -17.58
CA THR A 28 -12.32 4.01 -18.24
C THR A 28 -11.06 3.91 -17.39
N PHE A 29 -10.78 4.92 -16.56
CA PHE A 29 -9.63 4.94 -15.69
C PHE A 29 -9.74 3.93 -14.55
N PHE A 30 -10.90 3.84 -13.87
CA PHE A 30 -11.06 2.97 -12.70
C PHE A 30 -10.84 1.48 -13.03
N PRO A 31 -11.44 0.89 -14.08
CA PRO A 31 -11.18 -0.51 -14.41
C PRO A 31 -9.72 -0.79 -14.76
N LYS A 32 -9.04 0.15 -15.44
CA LYS A 32 -7.61 0.03 -15.77
C LYS A 32 -6.75 0.08 -14.52
N LEU A 33 -7.03 1.01 -13.61
CA LEU A 33 -6.35 1.14 -12.33
C LEU A 33 -6.57 -0.10 -11.47
N PHE A 34 -7.81 -0.58 -11.40
CA PHE A 34 -8.17 -1.77 -10.65
C PHE A 34 -7.41 -2.99 -11.19
N LEU A 35 -7.43 -3.21 -12.51
CA LEU A 35 -6.67 -4.30 -13.14
C LEU A 35 -5.16 -4.18 -12.90
N PHE A 36 -4.62 -2.96 -12.96
CA PHE A 36 -3.22 -2.71 -12.62
C PHE A 36 -2.91 -3.16 -11.18
N PHE A 37 -3.74 -2.80 -10.21
CA PHE A 37 -3.55 -3.23 -8.82
C PHE A 37 -3.78 -4.72 -8.61
N VAL A 38 -4.69 -5.37 -9.35
CA VAL A 38 -4.85 -6.85 -9.30
C VAL A 38 -3.53 -7.51 -9.70
N LEU A 39 -2.97 -7.10 -10.85
CA LEU A 39 -1.71 -7.63 -11.33
C LEU A 39 -0.56 -7.35 -10.35
N LEU A 40 -0.49 -6.13 -9.80
CA LEU A 40 0.53 -5.76 -8.83
C LEU A 40 0.45 -6.60 -7.55
N ASN A 41 -0.76 -6.80 -7.00
CA ASN A 41 -0.94 -7.63 -5.81
C ASN A 41 -0.57 -9.09 -6.07
N ILE A 42 -0.93 -9.65 -7.23
CA ILE A 42 -0.53 -11.00 -7.63
C ILE A 42 0.99 -11.10 -7.77
N LEU A 43 1.65 -10.10 -8.35
CA LEU A 43 3.10 -10.05 -8.47
C LEU A 43 3.78 -9.98 -7.09
N CYS A 44 3.29 -9.12 -6.18
CA CYS A 44 3.78 -9.05 -4.80
C CYS A 44 3.58 -10.39 -4.07
N TYR A 45 2.42 -11.03 -4.24
CA TYR A 45 2.11 -12.33 -3.67
C TYR A 45 3.11 -13.40 -4.12
N TRP A 46 3.30 -13.56 -5.44
CA TRP A 46 4.25 -14.54 -5.95
C TRP A 46 5.68 -14.22 -5.56
N TRP A 47 6.08 -12.94 -5.62
CA TRP A 47 7.39 -12.52 -5.14
C TRP A 47 7.62 -12.96 -3.70
N ALA A 48 6.65 -12.70 -2.82
CA ALA A 48 6.71 -13.07 -1.41
C ALA A 48 6.74 -14.60 -1.24
N MET A 49 5.93 -15.36 -1.98
CA MET A 49 5.92 -16.82 -1.94
C MET A 49 7.26 -17.41 -2.39
N PHE A 50 7.80 -16.98 -3.54
CA PHE A 50 9.07 -17.52 -4.07
C PHE A 50 10.25 -17.24 -3.15
N THR A 51 10.27 -16.09 -2.49
CA THR A 51 11.41 -15.65 -1.68
C THR A 51 11.29 -16.06 -0.20
N ALA A 52 10.09 -16.07 0.38
CA ALA A 52 9.89 -16.41 1.80
C ALA A 52 9.56 -17.89 2.03
N PHE A 53 8.75 -18.49 1.14
CA PHE A 53 8.23 -19.86 1.32
C PHE A 53 8.26 -20.70 0.02
N PRO A 54 9.43 -20.91 -0.60
CA PRO A 54 9.53 -21.61 -1.88
C PRO A 54 9.07 -23.08 -1.84
N HIS A 55 9.06 -23.70 -0.66
CA HIS A 55 8.65 -25.09 -0.49
C HIS A 55 7.13 -25.30 -0.64
N TYR A 56 6.30 -24.28 -0.36
CA TYR A 56 4.85 -24.37 -0.56
C TYR A 56 4.42 -24.30 -2.03
N ILE A 57 5.33 -23.90 -2.92
CA ILE A 57 5.07 -23.79 -4.35
C ILE A 57 5.19 -25.14 -5.05
N HIS A 58 6.01 -26.04 -4.49
CA HIS A 58 6.31 -27.35 -5.07
C HIS A 58 5.62 -28.45 -4.27
N GLY A 59 4.60 -29.11 -4.84
CA GLY A 59 3.91 -30.24 -4.20
C GLY A 59 2.39 -30.18 -4.32
N SER A 60 1.70 -31.02 -3.53
CA SER A 60 0.22 -31.07 -3.46
C SER A 60 -0.41 -29.75 -3.02
N GLU A 61 0.30 -28.99 -2.19
CA GLU A 61 -0.14 -27.69 -1.66
C GLU A 61 -0.07 -26.56 -2.68
N GLY A 62 0.65 -26.75 -3.80
CA GLY A 62 0.82 -25.71 -4.82
C GLY A 62 -0.50 -25.22 -5.41
N THR A 63 -1.49 -26.12 -5.54
CA THR A 63 -2.84 -25.78 -6.01
C THR A 63 -3.54 -24.82 -5.05
N HIS A 64 -3.42 -25.04 -3.74
CA HIS A 64 -4.02 -24.18 -2.72
C HIS A 64 -3.50 -22.74 -2.83
N TYR A 65 -2.17 -22.59 -2.86
CA TYR A 65 -1.53 -21.28 -2.97
C TYR A 65 -1.77 -20.63 -4.34
N PHE A 66 -1.86 -21.42 -5.42
CA PHE A 66 -2.25 -20.89 -6.72
C PHE A 66 -3.67 -20.34 -6.72
N LEU A 67 -4.64 -21.02 -6.09
CA LEU A 67 -6.01 -20.53 -5.98
C LEU A 67 -6.11 -19.29 -5.08
N LEU A 68 -5.29 -19.22 -4.03
CA LEU A 68 -5.25 -18.08 -3.10
C LEU A 68 -4.92 -16.75 -3.80
N GLN A 69 -4.16 -16.75 -4.89
CA GLN A 69 -3.76 -15.53 -5.60
C GLN A 69 -4.96 -14.71 -6.10
N PHE A 70 -6.08 -15.36 -6.44
CA PHE A 70 -7.24 -14.70 -7.03
C PHE A 70 -7.97 -13.81 -6.02
N PRO A 71 -8.44 -14.34 -4.87
CA PRO A 71 -9.05 -13.50 -3.84
C PRO A 71 -8.04 -12.51 -3.24
N VAL A 72 -6.77 -12.89 -3.09
CA VAL A 72 -5.71 -11.96 -2.61
C VAL A 72 -5.53 -10.79 -3.58
N GLY A 73 -5.37 -11.07 -4.87
CA GLY A 73 -5.22 -10.06 -5.92
C GLY A 73 -6.43 -9.14 -6.03
N PHE A 74 -7.63 -9.71 -5.98
CA PHE A 74 -8.89 -8.97 -6.09
C PHE A 74 -9.15 -8.08 -4.88
N LEU A 75 -9.09 -8.63 -3.66
CA LEU A 75 -9.35 -7.88 -2.43
C LEU A 75 -8.25 -6.85 -2.13
N GLY A 76 -7.00 -7.17 -2.45
CA GLY A 76 -5.89 -6.21 -2.41
C GLY A 76 -6.15 -5.03 -3.35
N ALA A 77 -6.55 -5.30 -4.59
CA ALA A 77 -6.84 -4.26 -5.57
C ALA A 77 -8.02 -3.35 -5.20
N ILE A 78 -9.03 -3.87 -4.49
CA ILE A 78 -10.13 -3.04 -3.96
C ILE A 78 -9.56 -1.99 -3.01
N PHE A 79 -8.75 -2.42 -2.04
CA PHE A 79 -8.20 -1.51 -1.05
C PHE A 79 -7.20 -0.53 -1.66
N ASP A 80 -6.30 -1.00 -2.52
CA ASP A 80 -5.28 -0.14 -3.15
C ASP A 80 -5.90 0.91 -4.08
N SER A 81 -6.95 0.54 -4.82
CA SER A 81 -7.70 1.48 -5.64
C SER A 81 -8.39 2.52 -4.75
N PHE A 82 -9.09 2.07 -3.71
CA PHE A 82 -9.80 2.95 -2.78
C PHE A 82 -8.85 3.90 -2.04
N SER A 83 -7.76 3.38 -1.49
CA SER A 83 -6.75 4.14 -0.76
C SER A 83 -6.12 5.22 -1.64
N LEU A 84 -5.84 4.93 -2.92
CA LEU A 84 -5.36 5.94 -3.86
C LEU A 84 -6.34 7.11 -4.03
N PHE A 85 -7.65 6.84 -4.18
CA PHE A 85 -8.64 7.91 -4.27
C PHE A 85 -8.72 8.73 -2.99
N VAL A 86 -8.69 8.07 -1.83
CA VAL A 86 -8.65 8.75 -0.52
C VAL A 86 -7.40 9.63 -0.42
N THR A 87 -6.22 9.13 -0.78
CA THR A 87 -4.97 9.92 -0.79
C THR A 87 -5.08 11.12 -1.73
N ILE A 88 -5.68 11.00 -2.91
CA ILE A 88 -5.90 12.15 -3.79
C ILE A 88 -6.83 13.20 -3.14
N LEU A 89 -7.86 12.78 -2.41
CA LEU A 89 -8.73 13.69 -1.67
C LEU A 89 -7.97 14.40 -0.53
N ILE A 90 -7.10 13.67 0.17
CA ILE A 90 -6.22 14.21 1.19
C ILE A 90 -5.30 15.27 0.60
N ILE A 91 -4.63 14.98 -0.52
CA ILE A 91 -3.75 15.93 -1.22
C ILE A 91 -4.50 17.21 -1.60
N ARG A 92 -5.70 17.08 -2.18
CA ARG A 92 -6.53 18.24 -2.56
C ARG A 92 -6.85 19.12 -1.35
N ARG A 93 -7.14 18.52 -0.19
CA ARG A 93 -7.39 19.26 1.06
C ARG A 93 -6.11 19.91 1.58
N ALA A 94 -5.01 19.16 1.65
CA ALA A 94 -3.71 19.67 2.06
C ALA A 94 -3.27 20.88 1.23
N LEU A 95 -3.42 20.85 -0.09
CA LEU A 95 -3.03 21.95 -0.97
C LEU A 95 -3.83 23.24 -0.73
N LYS A 96 -5.07 23.14 -0.21
CA LYS A 96 -5.93 24.27 0.16
C LYS A 96 -5.61 24.84 1.54
N SER A 97 -4.87 24.11 2.38
CA SER A 97 -4.50 24.55 3.71
C SER A 97 -3.65 25.82 3.67
N ARG A 98 -3.96 26.74 4.60
CA ARG A 98 -3.27 28.03 4.72
C ARG A 98 -2.00 27.93 5.57
N SER A 99 -2.01 27.05 6.57
CA SER A 99 -0.87 26.85 7.46
C SER A 99 -0.04 25.63 7.08
N SER A 100 1.28 25.69 7.33
CA SER A 100 2.19 24.56 7.13
C SER A 100 1.86 23.37 8.04
N SER A 101 1.37 23.63 9.26
CA SER A 101 1.01 22.58 10.21
C SER A 101 -0.20 21.78 9.74
N GLU A 102 -1.26 22.46 9.28
CA GLU A 102 -2.46 21.83 8.72
C GLU A 102 -2.14 21.03 7.45
N TYR A 103 -1.25 21.54 6.60
CA TYR A 103 -0.75 20.82 5.43
C TYR A 103 -0.09 19.49 5.83
N ILE A 104 0.84 19.51 6.80
CA ILE A 104 1.52 18.31 7.30
C ILE A 104 0.51 17.36 7.95
N ALA A 105 -0.43 17.88 8.75
CA ALA A 105 -1.44 17.07 9.42
C ALA A 105 -2.31 16.30 8.41
N HIS A 106 -2.76 16.94 7.32
CA HIS A 106 -3.48 16.24 6.27
C HIS A 106 -2.63 15.13 5.63
N LEU A 107 -1.39 15.42 5.26
CA LEU A 107 -0.48 14.43 4.66
C LEU A 107 -0.11 13.29 5.61
N SER A 108 -0.11 13.53 6.92
CA SER A 108 0.11 12.47 7.91
C SER A 108 -1.00 11.42 7.92
N LEU A 109 -2.18 11.71 7.36
CA LEU A 109 -3.27 10.75 7.24
C LEU A 109 -2.91 9.56 6.32
N ASP A 110 -1.95 9.72 5.41
CA ASP A 110 -1.44 8.59 4.61
C ASP A 110 -0.69 7.55 5.46
N LEU A 111 -0.12 7.95 6.61
CA LEU A 111 0.45 6.98 7.56
C LEU A 111 -0.64 6.13 8.22
N VAL A 112 -1.81 6.73 8.49
CA VAL A 112 -2.97 5.99 9.00
C VAL A 112 -3.47 5.01 7.95
N ILE A 113 -3.52 5.41 6.68
CA ILE A 113 -3.87 4.52 5.56
C ILE A 113 -2.88 3.35 5.48
N ALA A 114 -1.57 3.61 5.62
CA ALA A 114 -0.56 2.55 5.64
C ALA A 114 -0.74 1.58 6.81
N LEU A 115 -1.10 2.06 8.01
CA LEU A 115 -1.42 1.21 9.15
C LEU A 115 -2.67 0.36 8.87
N VAL A 116 -3.74 0.96 8.35
CA VAL A 116 -4.96 0.22 7.96
C VAL A 116 -4.65 -0.81 6.88
N ALA A 117 -3.72 -0.54 5.97
CA ALA A 117 -3.28 -1.49 4.96
C ALA A 117 -2.67 -2.76 5.58
N THR A 118 -1.90 -2.63 6.67
CA THR A 118 -1.34 -3.80 7.37
C THR A 118 -2.45 -4.71 7.93
N CYS A 119 -3.49 -4.12 8.52
CA CYS A 119 -4.67 -4.85 8.97
C CYS A 119 -5.44 -5.48 7.80
N TRP A 120 -5.53 -4.75 6.67
CA TRP A 120 -6.19 -5.24 5.47
C TRP A 120 -5.50 -6.46 4.89
N VAL A 121 -4.16 -6.48 4.82
CA VAL A 121 -3.40 -7.64 4.36
C VAL A 121 -3.75 -8.88 5.19
N LEU A 122 -3.76 -8.78 6.52
CA LEU A 122 -4.11 -9.89 7.40
C LEU A 122 -5.53 -10.40 7.16
N PHE A 123 -6.49 -9.47 7.03
CA PHE A 123 -7.87 -9.80 6.69
C PHE A 123 -7.96 -10.55 5.35
N VAL A 124 -7.33 -10.03 4.30
CA VAL A 124 -7.33 -10.63 2.97
C VAL A 124 -6.79 -12.06 3.01
N PHE A 125 -5.70 -12.31 3.73
CA PHE A 125 -5.12 -13.65 3.83
C PHE A 125 -5.96 -14.63 4.65
N SER A 126 -6.57 -14.18 5.75
CA SER A 126 -7.48 -15.03 6.53
C SER A 126 -8.72 -15.40 5.72
N PHE A 127 -9.38 -14.39 5.14
CA PHE A 127 -10.62 -14.55 4.38
C PHE A 127 -10.42 -15.31 3.06
N SER A 128 -9.34 -15.01 2.32
CA SER A 128 -8.99 -15.74 1.09
C SER A 128 -8.79 -17.22 1.36
N GLY A 129 -8.04 -17.56 2.41
CA GLY A 129 -7.80 -18.95 2.76
C GLY A 129 -9.05 -19.67 3.22
N TRP A 130 -9.96 -18.98 3.92
CA TRP A 130 -11.27 -19.53 4.26
C TRP A 130 -12.10 -19.83 3.00
N ILE A 131 -12.16 -18.89 2.04
CA ILE A 131 -12.85 -19.12 0.76
C ILE A 131 -12.28 -20.33 0.03
N ILE A 132 -10.95 -20.42 -0.10
CA ILE A 132 -10.31 -21.54 -0.80
C ILE A 132 -10.55 -22.87 -0.08
N GLY A 133 -10.53 -22.90 1.26
CA GLY A 133 -10.85 -24.10 2.04
C GLY A 133 -12.28 -24.63 1.78
N LEU A 134 -13.24 -23.74 1.48
CA LEU A 134 -14.59 -24.15 1.05
C LEU A 134 -14.55 -24.84 -0.33
N PHE A 135 -13.74 -24.33 -1.27
CA PHE A 135 -13.59 -24.93 -2.61
C PHE A 135 -12.86 -26.28 -2.58
N GLU A 136 -11.92 -26.45 -1.65
CA GLU A 136 -11.13 -27.68 -1.49
C GLU A 136 -11.83 -28.75 -0.65
N ALA A 137 -13.08 -28.51 -0.24
CA ALA A 137 -13.84 -29.39 0.68
C ALA A 137 -13.10 -29.71 2.00
N ASN A 138 -12.19 -28.80 2.40
CA ASN A 138 -11.50 -28.80 3.70
C ASN A 138 -11.91 -27.55 4.48
N PRO A 139 -13.20 -27.41 4.86
CA PRO A 139 -13.68 -26.21 5.52
C PRO A 139 -13.10 -26.10 6.93
N GLU A 140 -12.25 -25.10 7.13
CA GLU A 140 -11.82 -24.67 8.45
C GLU A 140 -12.73 -23.54 8.96
N PHE A 141 -12.98 -23.51 10.26
CA PHE A 141 -13.65 -22.36 10.87
C PHE A 141 -12.75 -21.13 10.75
N LEU A 142 -13.34 -19.99 10.35
CA LEU A 142 -12.63 -18.72 10.23
C LEU A 142 -11.97 -18.30 11.55
N SER A 143 -12.55 -18.67 12.70
CA SER A 143 -11.97 -18.43 14.03
C SER A 143 -10.60 -19.09 14.21
N VAL A 144 -10.43 -20.32 13.76
CA VAL A 144 -9.15 -21.06 13.86
C VAL A 144 -8.08 -20.40 12.99
N ARG A 145 -8.45 -19.95 11.79
CA ARG A 145 -7.53 -19.21 10.92
C ARG A 145 -7.13 -17.86 11.52
N ASN A 146 -8.08 -17.15 12.10
CA ASN A 146 -7.82 -15.86 12.75
C ASN A 146 -6.83 -16.02 13.92
N GLU A 147 -6.99 -17.06 14.74
CA GLU A 147 -6.05 -17.37 15.83
C GLU A 147 -4.63 -17.64 15.30
N ALA A 148 -4.50 -18.36 14.18
CA ALA A 148 -3.20 -18.59 13.55
C ALA A 148 -2.55 -17.29 13.04
N TYR A 149 -3.32 -16.35 12.48
CA TYR A 149 -2.78 -15.04 12.06
C TYR A 149 -2.45 -14.15 13.26
N GLU A 150 -3.24 -14.20 14.33
CA GLU A 150 -2.96 -13.50 15.59
C GLU A 150 -1.62 -13.95 16.19
N GLN A 151 -1.41 -15.27 16.29
CA GLN A 151 -0.15 -15.84 16.77
C GLN A 151 1.05 -15.41 15.91
N ARG A 152 0.88 -15.28 14.59
CA ARG A 152 1.94 -14.78 13.69
C ARG A 152 2.29 -13.31 13.97
N ILE A 153 1.30 -12.47 14.28
CA ILE A 153 1.52 -11.06 14.65
C ILE A 153 2.24 -10.98 15.99
N VAL A 154 1.76 -11.71 17.01
CA VAL A 154 2.38 -11.75 18.34
C VAL A 154 3.82 -12.24 18.22
N GLY A 155 4.05 -13.32 17.46
CA GLY A 155 5.39 -13.85 17.20
C GLY A 155 6.31 -12.84 16.49
N ALA A 156 5.79 -12.09 15.52
CA ALA A 156 6.54 -11.04 14.84
C ALA A 156 6.97 -9.90 15.78
N VAL A 157 6.17 -9.59 16.81
CA VAL A 157 6.48 -8.55 17.80
C VAL A 157 7.43 -9.05 18.89
N VAL A 158 7.16 -10.23 19.45
CA VAL A 158 7.91 -10.79 20.58
C VAL A 158 9.26 -11.37 20.13
N SER A 159 9.28 -12.08 19.00
CA SER A 159 10.46 -12.78 18.47
C SER A 159 10.68 -12.45 16.97
N PRO A 160 11.05 -11.21 16.63
CA PRO A 160 11.14 -10.76 15.23
C PRO A 160 12.21 -11.51 14.42
N SER A 161 13.32 -11.89 15.04
CA SER A 161 14.41 -12.62 14.37
C SER A 161 13.98 -14.02 13.90
N GLU A 162 13.15 -14.70 14.70
CA GLU A 162 12.58 -16.01 14.40
C GLU A 162 11.46 -15.91 13.36
N ASN A 163 10.75 -14.78 13.32
CA ASN A 163 9.61 -14.53 12.43
C ASN A 163 9.97 -13.71 11.18
N LYS A 164 11.26 -13.58 10.84
CA LYS A 164 11.76 -12.75 9.73
C LYS A 164 11.08 -13.04 8.39
N ARG A 165 10.73 -14.30 8.11
CA ARG A 165 10.04 -14.70 6.86
C ARG A 165 8.60 -14.18 6.82
N ASN A 166 7.87 -14.28 7.92
CA ASN A 166 6.51 -13.76 8.05
C ASN A 166 6.49 -12.22 7.94
N ILE A 167 7.43 -11.56 8.62
CA ILE A 167 7.59 -10.09 8.56
C ILE A 167 7.90 -9.67 7.12
N TYR A 168 8.89 -10.29 6.50
CA TYR A 168 9.26 -10.00 5.12
C TYR A 168 8.09 -10.24 4.16
N PHE A 169 7.37 -11.35 4.31
CA PHE A 169 6.18 -11.64 3.50
C PHE A 169 5.12 -10.55 3.63
N GLY A 170 4.78 -10.14 4.87
CA GLY A 170 3.85 -9.05 5.13
C GLY A 170 4.31 -7.71 4.54
N VAL A 171 5.61 -7.40 4.62
CA VAL A 171 6.18 -6.19 4.03
C VAL A 171 6.02 -6.18 2.52
N ILE A 172 6.37 -7.27 1.82
CA ILE A 172 6.22 -7.36 0.35
C ILE A 172 4.75 -7.21 -0.06
N MET A 173 3.83 -7.86 0.67
CA MET A 173 2.39 -7.76 0.42
C MET A 173 1.84 -6.34 0.67
N GLY A 174 2.45 -5.56 1.58
CA GLY A 174 2.07 -4.18 1.86
C GLY A 174 2.64 -3.15 0.89
N ILE A 175 3.53 -3.52 -0.04
CA ILE A 175 4.19 -2.55 -0.94
C ILE A 175 3.18 -1.83 -1.84
N SER A 176 2.20 -2.55 -2.40
CA SER A 176 1.22 -1.98 -3.34
C SER A 176 0.38 -0.90 -2.66
N ALA A 177 -0.10 -1.17 -1.44
CA ALA A 177 -0.87 -0.23 -0.63
C ALA A 177 -0.04 0.99 -0.17
N CYS A 178 1.27 0.83 0.00
CA CYS A 178 2.17 1.90 0.44
C CYS A 178 2.64 2.81 -0.71
N LEU A 179 2.29 2.54 -1.97
CA LEU A 179 2.73 3.34 -3.12
C LEU A 179 2.47 4.84 -2.97
N PRO A 180 1.27 5.31 -2.56
CA PRO A 180 1.02 6.74 -2.37
C PRO A 180 1.93 7.35 -1.30
N THR A 181 2.12 6.65 -0.18
CA THR A 181 3.00 7.05 0.92
C THR A 181 4.45 7.16 0.46
N PHE A 182 4.96 6.19 -0.31
CA PHE A 182 6.31 6.24 -0.88
C PHE A 182 6.49 7.41 -1.84
N VAL A 183 5.50 7.71 -2.68
CA VAL A 183 5.52 8.89 -3.56
C VAL A 183 5.62 10.16 -2.72
N HIS A 184 4.82 10.32 -1.67
CA HIS A 184 4.85 11.50 -0.81
C HIS A 184 6.18 11.69 -0.08
N ILE A 185 6.70 10.63 0.53
CA ILE A 185 8.00 10.66 1.21
C ILE A 185 9.10 10.99 0.21
N SER A 186 9.10 10.39 -0.98
CA SER A 186 10.10 10.67 -2.02
C SER A 186 10.08 12.13 -2.47
N MET A 187 8.89 12.73 -2.59
CA MET A 187 8.75 14.15 -2.94
C MET A 187 9.24 15.07 -1.83
N PHE A 188 8.98 14.74 -0.58
CA PHE A 188 9.50 15.46 0.58
C PHE A 188 11.03 15.43 0.60
N VAL A 189 11.63 14.24 0.50
CA VAL A 189 13.11 14.06 0.47
C VAL A 189 13.72 14.81 -0.70
N ARG A 190 13.15 14.69 -1.91
CA ARG A 190 13.62 15.41 -3.10
C ARG A 190 13.53 16.92 -2.94
N SER A 191 12.49 17.42 -2.28
CA SER A 191 12.33 18.84 -1.98
C SER A 191 13.36 19.32 -0.97
N GLY A 192 13.64 18.52 0.07
CA GLY A 192 14.73 18.77 1.01
C GLY A 192 16.08 18.85 0.31
N PHE A 193 16.40 17.86 -0.52
CA PHE A 193 17.65 17.83 -1.29
C PHE A 193 17.81 19.05 -2.19
N ARG A 194 16.78 19.42 -2.97
CA ARG A 194 16.81 20.60 -3.85
C ARG A 194 17.10 21.91 -3.09
N VAL A 195 16.51 22.06 -1.91
CA VAL A 195 16.74 23.23 -1.06
C VAL A 195 18.16 23.23 -0.48
N LEU A 196 18.64 22.07 -0.01
CA LEU A 196 19.98 21.93 0.58
C LEU A 196 21.10 22.13 -0.45
N THR A 197 20.92 21.68 -1.69
CA THR A 197 21.93 21.83 -2.75
C THR A 197 21.80 23.14 -3.54
N GLY A 198 20.89 24.04 -3.15
CA GLY A 198 20.72 25.35 -3.81
C GLY A 198 20.20 25.28 -5.26
N LEU A 199 19.67 24.13 -5.70
CA LEU A 199 19.22 23.91 -7.09
C LEU A 199 17.96 24.70 -7.49
N LYS A 200 17.37 25.48 -6.57
CA LYS A 200 16.32 26.46 -6.86
C LYS A 200 16.42 27.63 -5.87
N LYS A 201 16.79 28.84 -6.34
CA LYS A 201 16.39 30.08 -5.68
C LYS A 201 14.87 30.16 -5.81
N VAL A 202 14.13 29.83 -4.76
CA VAL A 202 12.69 30.09 -4.71
C VAL A 202 12.56 31.61 -4.56
N THR A 203 12.26 32.30 -5.65
CA THR A 203 11.75 33.67 -5.59
C THR A 203 10.39 33.59 -4.91
N ILE A 204 10.33 34.03 -3.66
CA ILE A 204 9.08 34.26 -2.94
C ILE A 204 8.62 35.63 -3.46
N GLU A 205 7.65 35.66 -4.37
CA GLU A 205 6.85 36.85 -4.56
C GLU A 205 5.75 36.81 -3.48
N GLU A 206 5.78 37.83 -2.62
CA GLU A 206 4.83 38.06 -1.52
C GLU A 206 3.41 38.36 -2.03
#